data_AF-A0A8B3GBR5-F1
#
_entry.id   AF-A0A8B3GBR5-F1
#
_cell.length_a   1.000
_cell.length_b   1.000
_cell.length_c   1.000
_cell.angle_alpha   90.00
_cell.angle_beta   90.00
_cell.angle_gamma   90.00
#
_symmetry.space_group_name_H-M   'P 1'
#
loop_
_entity.id
_entity.type
_entity.pdbx_description
1 polymer ?
#
loop_
_entity_poly.entity_id
_entity_poly.type
_entity_poly.pdbx_seq_one_letter_code
_entity_poly.pdbx_strand_id
1 'polypeptide(L)'
;MWAAKTPIGQRVIGSAIDGVNKVPVVRDIARRLGPNGRPANPEHVNLASSQRTTHILDDATGGGHRWPGAPGKTPFPRNWSDSQIMHNVSDIATDPNLKFMQQGGKPGATTYKSGNPMRYTTKGVRDGIPIKAIVEPGGEPIISGYPTQWPALEPTSFEIALRNEFALATSVAGRDS
;
A
#
# COMPACT_ATOMS: atom_id res chain seq x y z
N MET A 1 6.29 61.25 26.07
CA MET A 1 7.20 60.15 26.47
C MET A 1 6.30 58.98 26.84
N TRP A 2 6.12 57.93 26.06
CA TRP A 2 7.08 56.98 25.48
C TRP A 2 6.65 56.59 24.05
N ALA A 3 7.63 56.25 23.22
CA ALA A 3 7.57 56.20 21.76
C ALA A 3 6.87 54.96 21.17
N ALA A 4 6.22 55.20 20.03
CA ALA A 4 5.74 54.20 19.08
C ALA A 4 6.90 53.52 18.33
N LYS A 5 6.74 52.23 18.03
CA LYS A 5 7.39 51.59 16.88
C LYS A 5 6.38 50.71 16.15
N THR A 6 6.11 51.12 14.92
CA THR A 6 5.33 50.45 13.87
C THR A 6 6.09 49.26 13.26
N PRO A 7 5.39 48.38 12.51
CA PRO A 7 5.88 47.07 12.09
C PRO A 7 6.61 47.13 10.73
N ILE A 8 7.71 46.37 10.61
CA ILE A 8 8.42 46.04 9.36
C ILE A 8 8.83 44.55 9.49
N GLY A 9 8.46 43.60 8.63
CA GLY A 9 7.82 43.71 7.33
C GLY A 9 6.88 42.54 7.04
N GLN A 10 5.80 42.88 6.37
CA GLN A 10 4.85 42.00 5.71
C GLN A 10 5.09 42.18 4.21
N ARG A 11 5.30 41.07 3.48
CA ARG A 11 5.16 40.83 2.02
C ARG A 11 6.04 39.62 1.66
N VAL A 12 5.65 38.57 0.95
CA VAL A 12 4.44 38.01 0.29
C VAL A 12 4.82 36.52 0.20
N ILE A 13 4.00 35.54 0.59
CA ILE A 13 3.27 34.68 -0.37
C ILE A 13 1.99 34.15 0.30
N GLY A 14 0.92 34.96 0.21
CA GLY A 14 -0.42 34.41 0.19
C GLY A 14 -0.70 33.92 -1.23
N SER A 15 -0.72 32.61 -1.43
CA SER A 15 -1.51 31.88 -2.45
C SER A 15 -1.14 30.40 -2.41
N ALA A 16 -1.71 29.65 -1.45
CA ALA A 16 -1.87 28.18 -1.52
C ALA A 16 -2.62 27.55 -0.32
N ILE A 17 -2.87 28.28 0.77
CA ILE A 17 -3.44 27.67 2.00
C ILE A 17 -4.97 27.53 2.01
N ASP A 18 -5.70 28.07 1.03
CA ASP A 18 -7.17 27.94 0.96
C ASP A 18 -7.65 26.60 0.36
N GLY A 19 -6.74 25.74 -0.12
CA GLY A 19 -7.07 24.42 -0.67
C GLY A 19 -6.97 23.25 0.33
N VAL A 20 -6.19 23.40 1.40
CA VAL A 20 -5.82 22.28 2.30
C VAL A 20 -6.92 21.98 3.33
N ASN A 21 -7.80 22.94 3.61
CA ASN A 21 -8.86 22.82 4.63
C ASN A 21 -10.17 22.16 4.15
N LYS A 22 -10.24 21.69 2.90
CA LYS A 22 -11.45 21.07 2.32
C LYS A 22 -11.43 19.53 2.27
N VAL A 23 -10.40 18.88 2.83
CA VAL A 23 -10.29 17.42 2.85
C VAL A 23 -10.60 16.89 4.26
N PRO A 24 -11.73 16.18 4.48
CA PRO A 24 -12.12 15.67 5.80
C PRO A 24 -11.10 14.72 6.45
N VAL A 25 -10.29 14.02 5.64
CA VAL A 25 -9.35 12.96 6.06
C VAL A 25 -8.16 13.49 6.87
N VAL A 26 -7.71 14.73 6.64
CA VAL A 26 -6.47 15.25 7.26
C VAL A 26 -6.65 15.56 8.75
N ARG A 27 -7.89 15.81 9.21
CA ARG A 27 -8.17 16.18 10.61
C ARG A 27 -8.03 15.03 11.61
N ASP A 28 -8.04 13.78 11.15
CA ASP A 28 -8.16 12.60 12.02
C ASP A 28 -6.86 11.80 12.22
N ILE A 29 -5.83 12.09 11.43
CA ILE A 29 -4.53 11.41 11.52
C ILE A 29 -3.80 11.74 12.84
N ALA A 30 -4.02 12.93 13.40
CA ALA A 30 -3.39 13.34 14.67
C ALA A 30 -4.02 12.71 15.93
N ARG A 31 -5.16 12.00 15.83
CA ARG A 31 -5.88 11.47 17.01
C ARG A 31 -5.93 9.95 17.14
N ARG A 32 -5.40 9.17 16.19
CA ARG A 32 -5.65 7.72 16.10
C ARG A 32 -4.41 6.83 16.30
N LEU A 33 -3.49 7.24 17.18
CA LEU A 33 -2.49 6.33 17.74
C LEU A 33 -3.18 5.38 18.74
N GLY A 34 -3.19 4.08 18.46
CA GLY A 34 -3.80 3.04 19.29
C GLY A 34 -2.94 2.59 20.49
N PRO A 35 -3.51 1.81 21.43
CA PRO A 35 -3.05 1.69 22.83
C PRO A 35 -1.71 0.98 23.07
N ASN A 36 -1.02 0.46 22.05
CA ASN A 36 0.22 -0.31 22.24
C ASN A 36 1.48 0.32 21.64
N GLY A 37 1.39 1.50 21.01
CA GLY A 37 2.51 2.43 20.81
C GLY A 37 3.85 1.91 20.25
N ARG A 38 3.93 0.72 19.63
CA ARG A 38 5.19 0.16 19.13
C ARG A 38 5.02 -0.51 17.77
N PRO A 39 5.62 0.02 16.70
CA PRO A 39 5.72 -0.69 15.43
C PRO A 39 6.75 -1.83 15.53
N ALA A 40 6.44 -2.97 14.90
CA ALA A 40 7.43 -3.99 14.59
C ALA A 40 8.30 -3.43 13.44
N ASN A 41 9.48 -2.91 13.79
CA ASN A 41 10.33 -2.02 13.01
C ASN A 41 9.75 -0.58 12.87
N PRO A 42 10.38 0.47 13.43
CA PRO A 42 9.90 1.86 13.33
C PRO A 42 9.68 2.40 11.91
N GLU A 43 10.15 1.67 10.89
CA GLU A 43 9.94 1.98 9.47
C GLU A 43 8.60 1.43 8.91
N HIS A 44 8.07 0.31 9.43
CA HIS A 44 6.92 -0.38 8.81
C HIS A 44 5.61 -0.15 9.59
N VAL A 45 4.70 0.58 8.96
CA VAL A 45 3.37 0.91 9.50
C VAL A 45 2.31 -0.07 8.98
N ASN A 46 1.45 -0.58 9.86
CA ASN A 46 0.23 -1.32 9.46
C ASN A 46 -1.02 -0.55 9.91
N LEU A 47 -1.82 -0.07 8.97
CA LEU A 47 -3.07 0.66 9.22
C LEU A 47 -4.32 -0.23 9.18
N ALA A 48 -4.18 -1.51 8.84
CA ALA A 48 -5.28 -2.45 8.83
C ALA A 48 -5.60 -2.96 10.24
N SER A 49 -6.86 -3.32 10.48
CA SER A 49 -7.23 -4.03 11.71
C SER A 49 -6.57 -5.41 11.77
N SER A 50 -6.49 -6.03 12.95
CA SER A 50 -5.93 -7.38 13.10
C SER A 50 -6.69 -8.40 12.24
N GLN A 51 -8.03 -8.30 12.19
CA GLN A 51 -8.87 -9.15 11.34
C GLN A 51 -8.53 -8.98 9.86
N ARG A 52 -8.30 -7.74 9.41
CA ARG A 52 -7.94 -7.44 8.01
C ARG A 52 -6.52 -7.85 7.66
N THR A 53 -5.61 -7.76 8.63
CA THR A 53 -4.25 -8.30 8.50
C THR A 53 -4.30 -9.81 8.28
N THR A 54 -5.03 -10.55 9.12
CA THR A 54 -5.25 -11.99 8.91
C THR A 54 -5.95 -12.27 7.60
N HIS A 55 -6.95 -11.46 7.21
CA HIS A 55 -7.61 -11.62 5.93
C HIS A 55 -6.61 -11.54 4.78
N ILE A 56 -5.80 -10.48 4.72
CA ILE A 56 -4.81 -10.26 3.67
C ILE A 56 -3.76 -11.36 3.63
N LEU A 57 -3.22 -11.76 4.78
CA LEU A 57 -2.11 -12.70 4.84
C LEU A 57 -2.54 -14.16 4.68
N ASP A 58 -3.59 -14.60 5.39
CA ASP A 58 -3.76 -16.03 5.72
C ASP A 58 -5.16 -16.62 5.53
N ASP A 59 -6.19 -15.80 5.27
CA ASP A 59 -7.57 -16.27 5.20
C ASP A 59 -7.93 -16.93 3.86
N ALA A 60 -8.49 -18.14 3.90
CA ALA A 60 -8.93 -18.86 2.71
C ALA A 60 -10.27 -18.36 2.11
N THR A 61 -11.05 -17.55 2.83
CA THR A 61 -12.40 -17.10 2.40
C THR A 61 -12.38 -15.93 1.43
N GLY A 62 -11.21 -15.38 1.10
CA GLY A 62 -11.09 -14.28 0.16
C GLY A 62 -9.72 -13.65 0.06
N GLY A 63 -8.87 -13.79 1.09
CA GLY A 63 -7.50 -13.30 1.07
C GLY A 63 -6.48 -14.42 1.01
N GLY A 64 -5.53 -14.47 1.95
CA GLY A 64 -4.52 -15.52 1.96
C GLY A 64 -3.41 -15.28 0.93
N HIS A 65 -2.91 -14.05 0.84
CA HIS A 65 -1.94 -13.63 -0.16
C HIS A 65 -0.48 -13.74 0.30
N ARG A 66 -0.21 -14.10 1.56
CA ARG A 66 1.15 -14.40 2.00
C ARG A 66 1.65 -15.65 1.30
N TRP A 67 2.91 -15.66 0.85
CA TRP A 67 3.53 -16.85 0.24
C TRP A 67 3.36 -18.07 1.16
N PRO A 68 2.96 -19.25 0.64
CA PRO A 68 2.81 -19.64 -0.77
C PRO A 68 1.53 -19.19 -1.46
N GLY A 69 0.64 -18.50 -0.76
CA GLY A 69 -0.68 -18.09 -1.21
C GLY A 69 -1.71 -19.20 -1.04
N ALA A 70 -2.95 -18.81 -0.78
CA ALA A 70 -4.09 -19.72 -0.84
C ALA A 70 -4.38 -20.14 -2.30
N PRO A 71 -5.02 -21.30 -2.53
CA PRO A 71 -5.33 -21.79 -3.88
C PRO A 71 -6.05 -20.73 -4.73
N GLY A 72 -5.55 -20.51 -5.96
CA GLY A 72 -6.12 -19.54 -6.91
C GLY A 72 -5.84 -18.07 -6.61
N LYS A 73 -5.00 -17.77 -5.61
CA LYS A 73 -4.56 -16.41 -5.29
C LYS A 73 -3.17 -16.13 -5.85
N THR A 74 -2.89 -14.86 -6.11
CA THR A 74 -1.54 -14.39 -6.39
C THR A 74 -0.84 -14.08 -5.06
N PRO A 75 0.26 -14.79 -4.71
CA PRO A 75 0.98 -14.52 -3.49
C PRO A 75 1.89 -13.29 -3.63
N PHE A 76 2.13 -12.60 -2.51
CA PHE A 76 3.24 -11.68 -2.35
C PHE A 76 4.59 -12.42 -2.50
N PRO A 77 5.69 -11.71 -2.82
CA PRO A 77 7.01 -12.32 -2.94
C PRO A 77 7.41 -13.11 -1.70
N ARG A 78 8.05 -14.27 -1.90
CA ARG A 78 8.47 -15.18 -0.83
C ARG A 78 9.39 -14.55 0.20
N ASN A 79 10.17 -13.55 -0.21
CA ASN A 79 11.12 -12.85 0.65
C ASN A 79 10.52 -11.64 1.38
N TRP A 80 9.26 -11.26 1.10
CA TRP A 80 8.61 -10.18 1.84
C TRP A 80 8.14 -10.70 3.20
N SER A 81 8.50 -9.96 4.25
CA SER A 81 7.95 -10.20 5.58
C SER A 81 6.50 -9.71 5.70
N ASP A 82 5.75 -10.26 6.66
CA ASP A 82 4.38 -9.83 6.94
C ASP A 82 4.29 -8.32 7.22
N SER A 83 5.28 -7.75 7.92
CA SER A 83 5.31 -6.30 8.20
C SER A 83 5.54 -5.47 6.93
N GLN A 84 6.41 -5.93 6.01
CA GLN A 84 6.62 -5.28 4.72
C GLN A 84 5.36 -5.35 3.85
N ILE A 85 4.69 -6.51 3.80
CA ILE A 85 3.43 -6.69 3.07
C ILE A 85 2.41 -5.66 3.57
N MET A 86 2.19 -5.61 4.88
CA MET A 86 1.19 -4.72 5.46
C MET A 86 1.57 -3.25 5.36
N HIS A 87 2.87 -2.93 5.36
CA HIS A 87 3.36 -1.59 5.10
C HIS A 87 3.07 -1.14 3.67
N ASN A 88 3.45 -1.94 2.68
CA ASN A 88 3.20 -1.63 1.27
C ASN A 88 1.70 -1.50 0.95
N VAL A 89 0.85 -2.32 1.57
CA VAL A 89 -0.61 -2.18 1.47
C VAL A 89 -1.11 -0.88 2.11
N SER A 90 -0.61 -0.54 3.31
CA SER A 90 -1.00 0.68 4.03
C SER A 90 -0.58 1.94 3.29
N ASP A 91 0.63 1.94 2.72
CA ASP A 91 1.16 3.04 1.93
C ASP A 91 0.31 3.26 0.67
N ILE A 92 0.03 2.22 -0.12
CA ILE A 92 -0.86 2.31 -1.29
C ILE A 92 -2.29 2.76 -0.92
N ALA A 93 -2.81 2.31 0.22
CA ALA A 93 -4.14 2.67 0.69
C ALA A 93 -4.26 4.15 1.11
N THR A 94 -3.13 4.84 1.34
CA THR A 94 -3.09 6.22 1.83
C THR A 94 -2.34 7.18 0.91
N ASP A 95 -1.74 6.69 -0.18
CA ASP A 95 -0.97 7.48 -1.13
C ASP A 95 -1.85 8.54 -1.83
N PRO A 96 -1.61 9.84 -1.59
CA PRO A 96 -2.43 10.92 -2.15
C PRO A 96 -2.26 11.07 -3.68
N ASN A 97 -1.24 10.44 -4.27
CA ASN A 97 -0.97 10.51 -5.70
C ASN A 97 -1.68 9.40 -6.49
N LEU A 98 -2.22 8.39 -5.81
CA LEU A 98 -2.92 7.28 -6.46
C LEU A 98 -4.40 7.60 -6.68
N LYS A 99 -4.95 7.03 -7.75
CA LYS A 99 -6.37 7.18 -8.08
C LYS A 99 -7.21 6.15 -7.33
N PHE A 100 -8.20 6.64 -6.58
CA PHE A 100 -9.19 5.83 -5.88
C PHE A 100 -10.45 5.69 -6.75
N MET A 101 -10.72 4.47 -7.21
CA MET A 101 -11.83 4.13 -8.09
C MET A 101 -12.96 3.50 -7.28
N GLN A 102 -14.13 4.13 -7.28
CA GLN A 102 -15.33 3.60 -6.62
C GLN A 102 -15.71 2.23 -7.22
N GLN A 103 -15.93 1.21 -6.39
CA GLN A 103 -16.22 -0.16 -6.88
C GLN A 103 -17.63 -0.32 -7.45
N GLY A 104 -18.57 0.57 -7.11
CA GLY A 104 -19.92 0.54 -7.65
C GLY A 104 -20.85 1.55 -6.97
N GLY A 105 -22.16 1.39 -7.18
CA GLY A 105 -23.15 2.33 -6.66
C GLY A 105 -23.18 3.65 -7.46
N LYS A 106 -23.89 4.64 -6.93
CA LYS A 106 -24.00 5.97 -7.57
C LYS A 106 -22.64 6.68 -7.49
N PRO A 107 -22.12 7.26 -8.59
CA PRO A 107 -20.90 8.05 -8.54
C PRO A 107 -20.94 9.12 -7.45
N GLY A 108 -19.92 9.15 -6.59
CA GLY A 108 -19.80 10.10 -5.48
C GLY A 108 -20.61 9.74 -4.22
N ALA A 109 -21.32 8.61 -4.20
CA ALA A 109 -21.99 8.14 -3.00
C ALA A 109 -20.97 7.63 -1.96
N THR A 110 -21.24 7.90 -0.68
CA THR A 110 -20.43 7.44 0.45
C THR A 110 -20.89 6.08 1.00
N THR A 111 -22.06 5.60 0.57
CA THR A 111 -22.63 4.30 0.94
C THR A 111 -23.29 3.63 -0.27
N TYR A 112 -23.40 2.30 -0.22
CA TYR A 112 -24.24 1.51 -1.14
C TYR A 112 -25.72 1.66 -0.77
N LYS A 113 -26.62 1.23 -1.68
CA LYS A 113 -28.07 1.17 -1.40
C LYS A 113 -28.42 0.32 -0.16
N SER A 114 -27.58 -0.67 0.17
CA SER A 114 -27.74 -1.51 1.37
C SER A 114 -27.40 -0.78 2.69
N GLY A 115 -26.89 0.45 2.64
CA GLY A 115 -26.40 1.18 3.81
C GLY A 115 -24.94 0.91 4.17
N ASN A 116 -24.32 -0.11 3.56
CA ASN A 116 -22.91 -0.41 3.78
C ASN A 116 -22.02 0.73 3.26
N PRO A 117 -20.90 1.04 3.92
CA PRO A 117 -19.95 2.03 3.44
C PRO A 117 -19.42 1.73 2.03
N MET A 118 -19.16 2.78 1.26
CA MET A 118 -18.64 2.65 -0.11
C MET A 118 -17.19 2.18 -0.13
N ARG A 119 -16.88 1.23 -1.01
CA ARG A 119 -15.52 0.74 -1.22
C ARG A 119 -14.86 1.37 -2.44
N TYR A 120 -13.57 1.63 -2.32
CA TYR A 120 -12.73 2.14 -3.37
C TYR A 120 -11.58 1.17 -3.61
N THR A 121 -11.19 1.05 -4.88
CA THR A 121 -9.99 0.33 -5.30
C THR A 121 -8.92 1.34 -5.68
N THR A 122 -7.71 1.14 -5.18
CA THR A 122 -6.51 1.85 -5.63
C THR A 122 -5.45 0.84 -6.03
N LYS A 123 -4.54 1.24 -6.93
CA LYS A 123 -3.44 0.40 -7.40
C LYS A 123 -2.15 1.19 -7.35
N GLY A 124 -1.10 0.58 -6.84
CA GLY A 124 0.25 1.14 -6.81
C GLY A 124 1.29 0.05 -7.08
N VAL A 125 2.55 0.46 -7.22
CA VAL A 125 3.69 -0.46 -7.38
C VAL A 125 4.65 -0.22 -6.23
N ARG A 126 5.10 -1.29 -5.56
CA ARG A 126 6.14 -1.25 -4.51
C ARG A 126 7.13 -2.38 -4.77
N ASP A 127 8.41 -2.05 -4.77
CA ASP A 127 9.52 -2.93 -5.17
C ASP A 127 9.27 -3.70 -6.48
N GLY A 128 8.69 -3.02 -7.48
CA GLY A 128 8.36 -3.61 -8.79
C GLY A 128 7.11 -4.49 -8.81
N ILE A 129 6.43 -4.69 -7.67
CA ILE A 129 5.22 -5.51 -7.57
C ILE A 129 3.97 -4.63 -7.66
N PRO A 130 3.09 -4.81 -8.65
CA PRO A 130 1.82 -4.12 -8.72
C PRO A 130 0.83 -4.70 -7.71
N ILE A 131 0.39 -3.85 -6.79
CA ILE A 131 -0.52 -4.20 -5.70
C ILE A 131 -1.82 -3.41 -5.87
N LYS A 132 -2.94 -4.08 -5.64
CA LYS A 132 -4.26 -3.47 -5.50
C LYS A 132 -4.66 -3.46 -4.04
N ALA A 133 -5.09 -2.32 -3.54
CA ALA A 133 -5.72 -2.19 -2.22
C ALA A 133 -7.21 -1.84 -2.38
N ILE A 134 -8.02 -2.35 -1.45
CA ILE A 134 -9.44 -2.03 -1.31
C ILE A 134 -9.61 -1.30 0.03
N VAL A 135 -10.16 -0.09 -0.03
CA VAL A 135 -10.37 0.76 1.14
C VAL A 135 -11.85 1.10 1.33
N GLU A 136 -12.24 1.34 2.56
CA GLU A 136 -13.62 1.66 2.93
C GLU A 136 -13.63 2.82 3.97
N PRO A 137 -13.52 4.08 3.51
CA PRO A 137 -13.32 5.23 4.40
C PRO A 137 -14.46 5.46 5.41
N GLY A 138 -15.68 5.06 5.09
CA GLY A 138 -16.85 5.14 5.97
C GLY A 138 -16.99 3.97 6.95
N GLY A 139 -16.05 3.02 6.95
CA GLY A 139 -16.07 1.80 7.76
C GLY A 139 -14.66 1.41 8.19
N GLU A 140 -14.24 0.19 7.88
CA GLU A 140 -12.86 -0.26 8.14
C GLU A 140 -11.90 0.30 7.07
N PRO A 141 -10.85 1.06 7.44
CA PRO A 141 -10.04 1.79 6.47
C PRO A 141 -9.46 0.92 5.33
N ILE A 142 -8.90 -0.24 5.66
CA ILE A 142 -8.32 -1.19 4.69
C ILE A 142 -9.11 -2.50 4.77
N ILE A 143 -9.72 -2.89 3.65
CA ILE A 143 -10.52 -4.11 3.52
C ILE A 143 -9.70 -5.29 3.00
N SER A 144 -8.79 -5.04 2.05
CA SER A 144 -7.93 -6.05 1.45
C SER A 144 -6.76 -5.40 0.69
N GLY A 145 -5.71 -6.17 0.40
CA GLY A 145 -4.54 -5.75 -0.36
C GLY A 145 -3.82 -6.97 -0.92
N TYR A 146 -3.52 -6.97 -2.22
CA TYR A 146 -2.90 -8.12 -2.88
C TYR A 146 -2.18 -7.76 -4.19
N PRO A 147 -1.16 -8.55 -4.60
CA PRO A 147 -0.54 -8.40 -5.91
C PRO A 147 -1.55 -8.73 -7.02
N THR A 148 -1.61 -7.91 -8.07
CA THR A 148 -2.52 -8.19 -9.21
C THR A 148 -1.89 -9.04 -10.30
N GLN A 149 -0.57 -9.06 -10.35
CA GLN A 149 0.24 -9.84 -11.27
C GLN A 149 1.65 -9.91 -10.69
N TRP A 150 2.41 -10.94 -11.06
CA TRP A 150 3.84 -10.82 -11.01
C TRP A 150 4.27 -10.05 -12.26
N PRO A 151 5.23 -9.10 -12.18
CA PRO A 151 5.83 -8.58 -13.40
C PRO A 151 6.29 -9.77 -14.26
N ALA A 152 6.17 -9.64 -15.59
CA ALA A 152 6.83 -10.59 -16.47
C ALA A 152 8.28 -10.67 -16.00
N LEU A 153 8.78 -11.88 -15.75
CA LEU A 153 10.13 -12.09 -15.26
C LEU A 153 11.10 -11.51 -16.29
N GLU A 154 11.50 -10.25 -16.14
CA GLU A 154 12.85 -9.88 -16.51
C GLU A 154 13.70 -10.68 -15.53
N PRO A 155 14.41 -11.73 -16.00
CA PRO A 155 15.10 -12.63 -15.09
C PRO A 155 16.00 -11.78 -14.20
N THR A 156 15.88 -11.96 -12.90
CA THR A 156 16.72 -11.23 -11.95
C THR A 156 18.19 -11.51 -12.29
N SER A 157 19.12 -10.58 -12.04
CA SER A 157 20.55 -10.82 -12.32
C SER A 157 21.06 -12.13 -11.68
N PHE A 158 20.45 -12.56 -10.57
CA PHE A 158 20.71 -13.83 -9.91
C PHE A 158 20.20 -15.04 -10.71
N GLU A 159 19.00 -14.97 -11.29
CA GLU A 159 18.47 -16.02 -12.16
C GLU A 159 19.21 -16.08 -13.51
N ILE A 160 19.66 -14.95 -14.05
CA ILE A 160 20.55 -14.91 -15.22
C ILE A 160 21.90 -15.57 -14.90
N ALA A 161 22.50 -15.24 -13.76
CA ALA A 161 23.76 -15.83 -13.31
C ALA A 161 23.62 -17.35 -13.15
N LEU A 162 22.56 -17.83 -12.48
CA LEU A 162 22.33 -19.25 -12.31
C LEU A 162 22.13 -19.98 -13.66
N ARG A 163 21.37 -19.41 -14.59
CA ARG A 163 21.18 -19.98 -15.94
C ARG A 163 22.49 -20.05 -16.73
N ASN A 164 23.34 -19.02 -16.63
CA ASN A 164 24.63 -18.99 -17.30
C ASN A 164 25.61 -20.02 -16.70
N GLU A 165 25.64 -20.17 -15.38
CA GLU A 165 26.49 -21.17 -14.71
C GLU A 165 26.08 -22.61 -15.05
N PHE A 166 24.78 -22.92 -15.12
CA PHE A 166 24.31 -24.24 -15.56
C PHE A 166 24.59 -24.51 -17.05
N ALA A 167 24.45 -23.50 -17.92
CA ALA A 167 24.77 -23.61 -19.34
C ALA A 167 26.29 -23.82 -19.57
N LEU A 168 27.14 -23.13 -18.80
CA LEU A 168 28.58 -23.31 -18.82
C LEU A 168 28.98 -24.70 -18.29
N ALA A 169 28.41 -25.15 -17.17
CA ALA A 169 28.69 -26.47 -16.60
C ALA A 169 28.29 -27.62 -17.54
N THR A 170 27.18 -27.48 -18.27
CA THR A 170 26.73 -28.50 -19.23
C THR A 170 27.58 -28.48 -20.51
N SER A 171 28.12 -27.32 -20.91
CA SER A 171 29.04 -27.23 -22.07
C SER A 171 30.44 -27.82 -21.81
N VAL A 172 30.90 -27.80 -20.54
CA VAL A 172 32.18 -28.40 -20.14
C VAL A 172 32.06 -29.93 -20.06
N ALA A 173 30.92 -30.46 -19.59
CA ALA A 173 30.67 -31.90 -19.51
C ALA A 173 30.49 -32.59 -20.88
N GLY A 174 30.30 -31.83 -21.96
CA GLY A 174 30.12 -32.35 -23.32
C GLY A 174 31.34 -32.27 -24.24
N ARG A 175 32.52 -31.91 -23.72
CA ARG A 175 33.76 -31.74 -24.52
C ARG A 175 34.77 -32.89 -24.42
N ASP A 176 34.48 -33.91 -23.60
CA ASP A 176 35.39 -35.02 -23.30
C ASP A 176 34.80 -36.40 -23.69
N SER A 177 34.16 -36.50 -24.86
CA SER A 177 33.71 -37.78 -25.44
C SER A 177 33.92 -37.82 -26.95
#